data_AF-K1TUB4-F1
#
_entry.id   AF-K1TUB4-F1
#
_cell.length_a   1.000
_cell.length_b   1.000
_cell.length_c   1.000
_cell.angle_alpha   90.00
_cell.angle_beta   90.00
_cell.angle_gamma   90.00
#
_symmetry.space_group_name_H-M   'P 1'
#
loop_
_entity.id
_entity.type
_entity.pdbx_description
1 polymer ?
#
loop_
_entity_poly.entity_id
_entity_poly.type
_entity_poly.pdbx_seq_one_letter_code
_entity_poly.pdbx_strand_id
1 'polypeptide(L)'
;MITDEKILFDDAFLKEIQDKFYYVHEDYLGRKRQFFENSGGSLRLKAAVEEKARLEKIPDCPERIHDTSMMLKQVKADGMRDIMQVIFGAKSGALVTELTSSQVMFQIVSTIMRQ
;
A
#
# COMPACT_ATOMS: atom_id res chain seq x y z
N MET A 1 19.83 0.77 -29.38
CA MET A 1 20.90 -0.13 -28.91
C MET A 1 20.48 -0.62 -27.55
N ILE A 2 20.24 -1.92 -27.39
CA ILE A 2 20.17 -2.55 -26.08
C ILE A 2 21.64 -2.73 -25.68
N THR A 3 22.09 -2.04 -24.64
CA THR A 3 23.45 -2.19 -24.11
C THR A 3 23.54 -3.54 -23.39
N ASP A 4 24.68 -4.22 -23.47
CA ASP A 4 24.94 -5.49 -22.75
C ASP A 4 25.08 -5.31 -21.22
N GLU A 5 24.86 -4.10 -20.71
CA GLU A 5 24.85 -3.80 -19.28
C GLU A 5 23.57 -4.33 -18.64
N LYS A 6 23.71 -5.44 -17.90
CA LYS A 6 22.63 -6.12 -17.16
C LYS A 6 22.30 -5.49 -15.81
N ILE A 7 22.83 -4.30 -15.51
CA ILE A 7 22.63 -3.61 -14.22
C ILE A 7 21.65 -2.45 -14.45
N LEU A 8 20.41 -2.65 -14.00
CA LEU A 8 19.35 -1.64 -14.08
C LEU A 8 19.51 -0.52 -13.04
N PHE A 9 20.14 -0.82 -11.91
CA PHE A 9 20.32 0.08 -10.77
C PHE A 9 21.67 -0.16 -10.12
N ASP A 10 22.39 0.90 -9.77
CA ASP A 10 23.65 0.79 -9.04
C ASP A 10 23.41 0.36 -7.57
N ASP A 11 24.48 -0.14 -6.93
CA ASP A 11 24.43 -0.67 -5.56
C ASP A 11 24.04 0.42 -4.54
N ALA A 12 24.43 1.67 -4.77
CA ALA A 12 24.12 2.76 -3.86
C ALA A 12 22.61 3.06 -3.86
N PHE A 13 22.00 3.08 -5.05
CA PHE A 13 20.57 3.27 -5.22
C PHE A 13 19.76 2.07 -4.72
N LEU A 14 20.22 0.83 -4.97
CA LEU A 14 19.60 -0.37 -4.40
C LEU A 14 19.62 -0.34 -2.88
N LYS A 15 20.74 0.08 -2.28
CA LYS A 15 20.85 0.26 -0.83
C LYS A 15 19.89 1.34 -0.33
N GLU A 16 19.77 2.47 -1.03
CA GLU A 16 18.81 3.53 -0.67
C GLU A 16 17.36 3.01 -0.66
N ILE A 17 16.98 2.20 -1.65
CA ILE A 17 15.65 1.57 -1.69
C ILE A 17 15.48 0.61 -0.51
N GLN A 18 16.45 -0.28 -0.28
CA GLN A 18 16.40 -1.27 0.80
C GLN A 18 16.29 -0.61 2.18
N ASP A 19 17.00 0.51 2.40
CA ASP A 19 16.99 1.27 3.64
C ASP A 19 15.59 1.83 3.98
N LYS A 20 14.65 1.91 3.02
CA LYS A 20 13.26 2.34 3.23
C LYS A 20 12.34 1.24 3.76
N PHE A 21 12.77 -0.02 3.80
CA PHE A 21 11.94 -1.16 4.23
C PHE A 21 12.44 -1.76 5.55
N TYR A 22 11.52 -2.33 6.34
CA TYR A 22 11.89 -3.13 7.51
C TYR A 22 12.31 -4.55 7.11
N TYR A 23 13.28 -5.12 7.84
CA TYR A 23 13.62 -6.55 7.81
C TYR A 23 13.98 -7.10 6.41
N VAL A 24 14.75 -6.32 5.64
CA VAL A 24 15.23 -6.71 4.29
C VAL A 24 16.24 -7.85 4.38
N HIS A 25 17.26 -7.72 5.24
CA HIS A 25 18.39 -8.66 5.34
C HIS A 25 18.32 -9.57 6.57
N GLU A 26 17.35 -9.36 7.44
CA GLU A 26 17.17 -10.12 8.67
C GLU A 26 15.68 -10.34 8.95
N ASP A 27 15.37 -11.34 9.77
CA ASP A 27 14.03 -11.50 10.33
C ASP A 27 13.85 -10.64 11.58
N TYR A 28 12.63 -10.67 12.15
CA TYR A 28 12.29 -9.93 13.37
C TYR A 28 13.13 -10.35 14.60
N LEU A 29 13.78 -11.52 14.55
CA LEU A 29 14.62 -12.06 15.61
C LEU A 29 16.12 -11.81 15.37
N GLY A 30 16.48 -11.00 14.36
CA GLY A 30 17.86 -10.64 14.03
C GLY A 30 18.63 -11.72 13.28
N ARG A 31 17.95 -12.73 12.72
CA ARG A 31 18.61 -13.79 11.94
C ARG A 31 18.75 -13.33 10.50
N LYS A 32 19.97 -13.40 9.96
CA LYS A 32 20.22 -13.09 8.54
C LYS A 32 19.37 -13.97 7.63
N ARG A 33 18.71 -13.35 6.65
CA ARG A 33 17.90 -14.05 5.65
C ARG A 33 17.87 -13.28 4.34
N GLN A 34 17.40 -13.96 3.30
CA GLN A 34 16.95 -13.33 2.07
C GLN A 34 15.45 -13.59 1.90
N PHE A 35 14.67 -12.53 1.63
CA PHE A 35 13.22 -12.63 1.53
C PHE A 35 12.79 -12.88 0.07
N PHE A 36 12.35 -14.11 -0.22
CA PHE A 36 11.87 -14.51 -1.55
C PHE A 36 10.38 -14.90 -1.60
N GLU A 37 9.63 -14.68 -0.51
CA GLU A 37 8.20 -15.02 -0.39
C GLU A 37 7.27 -13.83 -0.75
N ASN A 38 7.66 -12.99 -1.72
CA ASN A 38 6.93 -11.76 -2.07
C ASN A 38 5.50 -12.00 -2.58
N SER A 39 5.20 -13.20 -3.09
CA SER A 39 3.87 -13.60 -3.54
C SER A 39 2.89 -13.81 -2.38
N GLY A 40 3.39 -14.23 -1.21
CA GLY A 40 2.59 -14.39 0.01
C GLY A 40 2.42 -13.09 0.81
N GLY A 41 3.32 -12.12 0.59
CA GLY A 41 3.23 -10.80 1.20
C GLY A 41 4.50 -9.98 0.95
N SER A 42 4.36 -8.65 0.97
CA SER A 42 5.48 -7.74 0.73
C SER A 42 6.21 -7.33 2.01
N LEU A 43 7.48 -6.92 1.86
CA LEU A 43 8.18 -6.14 2.89
C LEU A 43 7.43 -4.83 3.15
N ARG A 44 7.53 -4.33 4.39
CA ARG A 44 6.80 -3.14 4.82
C ARG A 44 7.68 -1.90 4.67
N LEU A 45 7.18 -0.91 3.93
CA LEU A 45 7.80 0.42 3.84
C LEU A 45 7.70 1.12 5.20
N LYS A 46 8.81 1.63 5.70
CA LYS A 46 8.89 2.27 7.02
C LYS A 46 7.89 3.42 7.16
N ALA A 47 7.92 4.34 6.19
CA ALA A 47 7.02 5.49 6.14
C ALA A 47 5.53 5.10 6.15
N ALA A 48 5.14 4.03 5.44
CA ALA A 48 3.75 3.59 5.40
C ALA A 48 3.28 3.02 6.75
N VAL A 49 4.16 2.28 7.44
CA VAL A 49 3.87 1.75 8.78
C VAL A 49 3.77 2.88 9.81
N GLU A 50 4.71 3.82 9.78
CA GLU A 50 4.74 4.96 10.69
C GLU A 50 3.51 5.85 10.53
N GLU A 51 3.13 6.17 9.28
CA GLU A 51 1.97 7.00 9.00
C GLU A 51 0.65 6.30 9.36
N LYS A 52 0.52 5.00 9.06
CA LYS A 52 -0.62 4.20 9.51
C LYS A 52 -0.73 4.22 11.03
N ALA A 53 0.38 3.99 11.74
CA ALA A 53 0.40 4.01 13.20
C ALA A 53 0.09 5.40 13.77
N ARG A 54 0.45 6.48 13.07
CA ARG A 54 0.10 7.86 13.44
C ARG A 54 -1.41 8.10 13.36
N LEU A 55 -2.04 7.68 12.27
CA LEU A 55 -3.48 7.83 12.06
C LEU A 55 -4.31 6.93 12.98
N GLU A 56 -3.88 5.69 13.22
CA GLU A 56 -4.58 4.74 14.10
C GLU A 56 -4.63 5.19 15.58
N LYS A 57 -3.74 6.09 16.01
CA LYS A 57 -3.76 6.68 17.35
C LYS A 57 -4.88 7.70 17.57
N ILE A 58 -5.62 8.09 16.53
CA ILE A 58 -6.68 9.09 16.60
C ILE A 58 -8.03 8.36 16.75
N PRO A 59 -8.61 8.27 17.96
CA PRO A 59 -9.85 7.52 18.20
C PRO A 59 -11.06 8.37 17.84
N ASP A 60 -11.21 8.68 16.55
CA ASP A 60 -12.26 9.56 16.05
C ASP A 60 -13.14 8.86 15.01
N CYS A 61 -14.40 9.25 14.97
CA CYS A 61 -15.37 8.76 14.01
C CYS A 61 -15.42 9.73 12.81
N PRO A 62 -15.14 9.25 11.59
CA PRO A 62 -15.18 10.07 10.39
C PRO A 62 -16.61 10.47 9.98
N GLU A 63 -17.65 10.26 10.80
CA GLU A 63 -19.02 10.72 10.51
C GLU A 63 -19.34 12.07 11.18
N ARG A 64 -18.45 12.56 12.05
CA ARG A 64 -18.63 13.83 12.77
C ARG A 64 -18.21 15.04 11.93
N ILE A 65 -18.53 16.25 12.43
CA ILE A 65 -18.30 17.53 11.74
C ILE A 65 -17.50 18.46 12.66
N HIS A 66 -16.37 17.96 13.15
CA HIS A 66 -15.37 18.76 13.87
C HIS A 66 -14.00 18.56 13.22
N ASP A 67 -13.06 19.42 13.57
CA ASP A 67 -11.80 19.59 12.86
C ASP A 67 -11.04 18.27 12.62
N THR A 68 -10.88 17.44 13.66
CA THR A 68 -10.20 16.14 13.55
C THR A 68 -10.91 15.18 12.58
N SER A 69 -12.23 15.08 12.68
CA SER A 69 -13.04 14.24 11.79
C SER A 69 -12.97 14.72 10.34
N MET A 70 -12.99 16.05 10.12
CA MET A 70 -12.83 16.64 8.79
C MET A 70 -11.43 16.41 8.21
N MET A 71 -10.38 16.50 9.03
CA MET A 71 -9.01 16.16 8.63
C MET A 71 -8.91 14.68 8.20
N LEU A 72 -9.46 13.75 8.98
CA LEU A 72 -9.44 12.31 8.63
C LEU A 72 -10.23 12.01 7.34
N LYS A 73 -11.37 12.68 7.13
CA LYS A 73 -12.12 12.59 5.86
C LYS A 73 -11.27 13.06 4.69
N GLN A 74 -10.54 14.16 4.85
CA GLN A 74 -9.67 14.70 3.81
C GLN A 74 -8.53 13.74 3.48
N VAL A 75 -7.84 13.19 4.49
CA VAL A 75 -6.79 12.18 4.30
C VAL A 75 -7.31 10.97 3.52
N LYS A 76 -8.50 10.46 3.86
CA LYS A 76 -9.14 9.36 3.12
C LYS A 76 -9.43 9.75 1.67
N ALA A 77 -10.01 10.93 1.44
CA ALA A 77 -10.32 11.41 0.10
C ALA A 77 -9.07 11.57 -0.77
N ASP A 78 -7.98 12.08 -0.19
CA ASP A 78 -6.71 12.27 -0.88
C ASP A 78 -6.10 10.92 -1.26
N GLY A 79 -6.04 9.98 -0.31
CA GLY A 79 -5.56 8.62 -0.60
C GLY A 79 -6.37 7.89 -1.68
N MET A 80 -7.70 8.06 -1.70
CA MET A 80 -8.54 7.51 -2.76
C MET A 80 -8.22 8.13 -4.13
N ARG A 81 -7.96 9.45 -4.19
CA ARG A 81 -7.56 10.11 -5.43
C ARG A 81 -6.20 9.64 -5.91
N ASP A 82 -5.23 9.50 -5.03
CA ASP A 82 -3.88 9.03 -5.38
C ASP A 82 -3.91 7.59 -5.93
N ILE A 83 -4.67 6.69 -5.29
CA ILE A 83 -4.86 5.32 -5.79
C ILE A 83 -5.47 5.35 -7.20
N MET A 84 -6.54 6.10 -7.40
CA MET A 84 -7.23 6.13 -8.68
C MET A 84 -6.38 6.76 -9.78
N GLN A 85 -5.78 7.93 -9.53
CA GLN A 85 -5.15 8.74 -10.57
C GLN A 85 -3.67 8.43 -10.77
N VAL A 86 -2.93 8.19 -9.68
CA VAL A 86 -1.47 7.98 -9.74
C VAL A 86 -1.15 6.50 -9.88
N ILE A 87 -1.74 5.65 -9.04
CA ILE A 87 -1.41 4.21 -9.03
C ILE A 87 -2.08 3.48 -10.20
N PHE A 88 -3.39 3.71 -10.41
CA PHE A 88 -4.13 3.04 -11.49
C PHE A 88 -4.18 3.83 -12.80
N GLY A 89 -3.87 5.13 -12.80
CA GLY A 89 -4.01 5.97 -14.00
C GLY A 89 -5.47 6.07 -14.51
N ALA A 90 -6.46 5.86 -13.64
CA ALA A 90 -7.86 5.82 -14.00
C ALA A 90 -8.40 7.23 -14.28
N LYS A 91 -9.05 7.41 -15.44
CA LYS A 91 -9.68 8.69 -15.83
C LYS A 91 -11.05 8.91 -15.17
N SER A 92 -11.74 7.82 -14.85
CA SER A 92 -13.07 7.79 -14.24
C SER A 92 -13.33 6.41 -13.65
N GLY A 93 -14.27 6.32 -12.71
CA GLY A 93 -14.68 5.05 -12.11
C GLY A 93 -14.88 5.19 -10.61
N ALA A 94 -15.04 4.05 -9.94
CA ALA A 94 -15.15 3.96 -8.49
C ALA A 94 -14.12 2.99 -7.94
N LEU A 95 -13.69 3.24 -6.70
CA LEU A 95 -12.83 2.34 -5.95
C LEU A 95 -13.70 1.43 -5.09
N VAL A 96 -13.56 0.12 -5.24
CA VAL A 96 -14.15 -0.88 -4.34
C VAL A 96 -13.07 -1.34 -3.37
N THR A 97 -13.33 -1.20 -2.08
CA THR A 97 -12.37 -1.53 -1.01
C THR A 97 -12.91 -2.67 -0.16
N GLU A 98 -12.21 -3.79 -0.14
CA GLU A 98 -12.48 -4.95 0.73
C GLU A 98 -11.19 -5.44 1.37
N LEU A 99 -11.28 -6.35 2.35
CA LEU A 99 -10.09 -6.87 3.04
C LEU A 99 -9.21 -7.73 2.12
N THR A 100 -9.80 -8.37 1.11
CA THR A 100 -9.09 -9.25 0.17
C THR A 100 -9.64 -9.16 -1.25
N SER A 101 -8.80 -9.45 -2.24
CA SER A 101 -9.22 -9.54 -3.65
C SER A 101 -10.30 -10.60 -3.86
N SER A 102 -10.24 -11.72 -3.13
CA SER A 102 -11.25 -12.79 -3.21
C SER A 102 -12.63 -12.30 -2.77
N GLN A 103 -12.72 -11.46 -1.73
CA GLN A 103 -14.00 -10.86 -1.32
C GLN A 103 -14.58 -9.96 -2.42
N VAL A 104 -13.75 -9.12 -3.04
CA VAL A 104 -14.19 -8.29 -4.19
C VAL A 104 -14.74 -9.18 -5.30
N MET A 105 -14.04 -10.27 -5.65
CA MET A 105 -14.50 -11.21 -6.69
C MET A 105 -15.83 -11.86 -6.33
N PHE A 106 -16.00 -12.33 -5.09
CA PHE A 106 -17.27 -12.90 -4.63
C PHE A 106 -18.41 -11.89 -4.71
N GLN A 107 -18.18 -10.62 -4.33
CA GLN A 107 -19.18 -9.57 -4.46
C GLN A 107 -19.56 -9.33 -5.92
N ILE A 108 -18.58 -9.19 -6.81
CA ILE A 108 -18.82 -8.97 -8.24
C ILE A 108 -19.68 -10.11 -8.82
N VAL A 109 -19.26 -11.36 -8.62
CA VAL A 109 -20.00 -12.53 -9.13
C VAL A 109 -21.40 -12.60 -8.52
N SER A 110 -21.53 -12.41 -7.21
CA SER A 110 -22.83 -12.46 -6.53
C SER A 110 -23.79 -11.40 -7.04
N THR A 111 -23.30 -10.18 -7.28
CA THR A 111 -24.13 -9.08 -7.80
C THR A 111 -24.56 -9.32 -9.25
N ILE A 112 -23.74 -9.97 -10.08
CA ILE A 112 -24.11 -10.33 -11.46
C ILE A 112 -25.12 -11.48 -11.48
N MET A 113 -24.90 -12.53 -10.68
CA MET A 113 -25.73 -13.73 -10.73
C MET A 113 -27.10 -13.59 -10.04
N ARG A 114 -27.29 -12.59 -9.17
CA ARG A 114 -28.55 -12.33 -8.47
C ARG A 114 -29.47 -11.35 -9.20
N GLN A 115 -29.07 -10.86 -10.38
CA GLN A 115 -29.95 -10.08 -11.27
C GLN A 115 -30.93 -10.99 -12.01
#